data_AF-A0AA39HSV4-F1
#
_entry.id   AF-A0AA39HSV4-F1
#
_cell.length_a   1.000
_cell.length_b   1.000
_cell.length_c   1.000
_cell.angle_alpha   90.00
_cell.angle_beta   90.00
_cell.angle_gamma   90.00
#
_symmetry.space_group_name_H-M   'P 1'
#
loop_
_entity.id
_entity.type
_entity.pdbx_description
1 polymer ?
#
loop_
_entity_poly.entity_id
_entity_poly.type
_entity_poly.pdbx_seq_one_letter_code
_entity_poly.pdbx_strand_id
1 'polypeptide(L)'
;MRLLAALLCLLRLVDSQYSPFGKVESDAKTKSLSGGNASDGNPEVNAAALELLTVGLLGGYAERKVKQFNDRVYLNKFLRSYWFGTRYYPLDNHYFLDTRDTCAYRMNATERVGLEYEDGTLIWHIIYQCQRYAEFCCGLTCCKNSDRRAALPAAGLNASPGSSLSLPLFVCLLAALFW
;
A
#
# COMPACT_ATOMS: atom_id res chain seq x y z
N MET A 1 -15.38 10.11 -39.26
CA MET A 1 -14.40 9.41 -38.40
C MET A 1 -13.56 10.31 -37.48
N ARG A 2 -13.47 11.64 -37.70
CA ARG A 2 -12.68 12.54 -36.82
C ARG A 2 -13.36 12.90 -35.47
N LEU A 3 -14.69 12.79 -35.38
CA LEU A 3 -15.45 13.07 -34.15
C LEU A 3 -15.31 11.97 -33.08
N LEU A 4 -15.14 10.70 -33.46
CA LEU A 4 -14.97 9.59 -32.52
C LEU A 4 -13.62 9.64 -31.79
N ALA A 5 -12.55 10.08 -32.48
CA ALA A 5 -11.23 10.24 -31.88
C ALA A 5 -11.19 11.39 -30.84
N ALA A 6 -11.97 12.46 -31.07
CA ALA A 6 -12.10 13.56 -30.12
C ALA A 6 -12.90 13.15 -28.87
N LEU A 7 -13.94 12.33 -29.02
CA LEU A 7 -14.72 11.78 -27.90
C LEU A 7 -13.89 10.82 -27.05
N LEU A 8 -13.05 9.99 -27.67
CA LEU A 8 -12.09 9.11 -27.00
C LEU A 8 -10.96 9.86 -26.29
N CYS A 9 -10.54 11.03 -26.79
CA CYS A 9 -9.58 11.91 -26.09
C CYS A 9 -10.20 12.61 -24.88
N LEU A 10 -11.47 13.02 -24.96
CA LEU A 10 -12.17 13.66 -23.85
C LEU A 10 -12.48 12.67 -22.71
N LEU A 11 -12.78 11.41 -23.02
CA LEU A 11 -12.97 10.37 -22.01
C LEU A 11 -11.69 9.99 -21.25
N ARG A 12 -10.49 10.26 -21.80
CA ARG A 12 -9.21 9.98 -21.12
C ARG A 12 -8.71 11.09 -20.19
N LEU A 13 -9.32 12.28 -20.24
CA LEU A 13 -8.85 13.44 -19.45
C LEU A 13 -9.48 13.54 -18.06
N VAL A 14 -10.52 12.75 -17.75
CA VAL A 14 -11.23 12.84 -16.45
C VAL A 14 -10.58 11.98 -15.35
N ASP A 15 -9.61 11.11 -15.67
CA ASP A 15 -8.93 10.27 -14.66
C ASP A 15 -7.80 10.97 -13.90
N SER A 16 -7.49 12.23 -14.22
CA SER A 16 -6.44 12.98 -13.51
C SER A 16 -6.98 13.72 -12.28
N GLN A 17 -7.76 13.04 -11.43
CA GLN A 17 -7.97 13.56 -10.07
C GLN A 17 -6.69 13.33 -9.27
N TYR A 18 -6.09 14.44 -8.85
CA TYR A 18 -4.90 14.55 -8.02
C TYR A 18 -4.82 13.44 -6.95
N SER A 19 -3.96 12.45 -7.19
CA SER A 19 -3.56 11.46 -6.19
C SER A 19 -2.19 11.88 -5.65
N PRO A 20 -2.00 12.03 -4.33
CA PRO A 20 -0.69 12.33 -3.75
C PRO A 20 0.36 11.22 -3.99
N PHE A 21 0.00 10.14 -4.71
CA PHE A 21 0.80 8.94 -4.91
C PHE A 21 1.31 8.72 -6.35
N GLY A 22 1.26 9.73 -7.22
CA GLY A 22 1.83 9.67 -8.59
C GLY A 22 0.91 9.03 -9.65
N LYS A 23 1.50 8.63 -10.79
CA LYS A 23 0.78 8.12 -11.98
C LYS A 23 -0.24 7.03 -11.64
N VAL A 24 -1.40 7.09 -12.30
CA VAL A 24 -2.54 6.20 -12.09
C VAL A 24 -2.22 4.82 -12.67
N GLU A 25 -1.74 3.88 -11.85
CA GLU A 25 -1.66 2.45 -12.20
C GLU A 25 -3.09 1.85 -12.24
N SER A 26 -3.38 1.03 -13.24
CA SER A 26 -4.71 0.41 -13.46
C SER A 26 -5.05 -0.68 -12.45
N ASP A 27 -4.03 -1.27 -11.85
CA ASP A 27 -4.16 -2.50 -11.07
C ASP A 27 -4.16 -2.21 -9.57
N ALA A 28 -4.88 -3.06 -8.83
CA ALA A 28 -4.93 -3.00 -7.38
C ALA A 28 -3.53 -3.23 -6.81
N LYS A 29 -3.09 -2.30 -5.98
CA LYS A 29 -1.73 -2.28 -5.46
C LYS A 29 -1.68 -1.77 -4.05
N THR A 30 -0.92 -2.45 -3.22
CA THR A 30 -0.75 -2.08 -1.81
C THR A 30 0.55 -1.30 -1.63
N LYS A 31 0.50 -0.22 -0.87
CA LYS A 31 1.67 0.59 -0.52
C LYS A 31 1.68 0.89 0.97
N SER A 32 2.87 0.95 1.57
CA SER A 32 3.05 1.51 2.90
C SER A 32 3.30 3.01 2.77
N LEU A 33 2.52 3.82 3.49
CA LEU A 33 2.70 5.28 3.54
C LEU A 33 3.88 5.67 4.44
N SER A 34 4.27 4.81 5.36
CA SER A 34 5.46 4.97 6.21
C SER A 34 6.78 4.62 5.49
N GLY A 35 6.71 4.16 4.22
CA GLY A 35 7.88 3.65 3.49
C GLY A 35 8.30 2.22 3.88
N GLY A 36 7.45 1.50 4.63
CA GLY A 36 7.65 0.09 4.96
C GLY A 36 7.42 -0.85 3.78
N ASN A 37 7.62 -2.15 4.00
CA ASN A 37 7.36 -3.15 2.96
C ASN A 37 5.86 -3.28 2.68
N ALA A 38 5.53 -3.56 1.43
CA ALA A 38 4.18 -3.86 1.00
C ALA A 38 4.16 -5.00 -0.02
N SER A 39 3.12 -5.81 0.06
CA SER A 39 2.76 -6.85 -0.90
C SER A 39 1.26 -6.75 -1.18
N ASP A 40 0.81 -7.24 -2.33
CA ASP A 40 -0.62 -7.23 -2.69
C ASP A 40 -1.43 -8.31 -1.95
N GLY A 41 -0.77 -9.21 -1.21
CA GLY A 41 -1.44 -10.21 -0.38
C GLY A 41 -2.19 -11.28 -1.19
N ASN A 42 -3.13 -11.97 -0.54
CA ASN A 42 -3.96 -12.97 -1.20
C ASN A 42 -5.20 -12.30 -1.86
N PRO A 43 -5.41 -12.48 -3.17
CA PRO A 43 -6.53 -11.84 -3.88
C PRO A 43 -7.91 -12.26 -3.35
N GLU A 44 -8.09 -13.52 -2.92
CA GLU A 44 -9.37 -14.00 -2.37
C GLU A 44 -9.70 -13.32 -1.04
N VAL A 45 -8.68 -13.13 -0.20
CA VAL A 45 -8.82 -12.45 1.09
C VAL A 45 -9.12 -10.97 0.87
N ASN A 46 -8.48 -10.34 -0.11
CA ASN A 46 -8.75 -8.95 -0.47
C ASN A 46 -10.17 -8.78 -1.00
N ALA A 47 -10.64 -9.65 -1.90
CA ALA A 47 -11.99 -9.60 -2.41
C ALA A 47 -13.03 -9.73 -1.29
N ALA A 48 -12.85 -10.71 -0.39
CA ALA A 48 -13.73 -10.90 0.76
C ALA A 48 -13.69 -9.73 1.75
N ALA A 49 -12.51 -9.16 2.00
CA ALA A 49 -12.37 -7.98 2.84
C ALA A 49 -13.09 -6.78 2.22
N LEU A 50 -12.89 -6.54 0.92
CA LEU A 50 -13.51 -5.44 0.20
C LEU A 50 -15.03 -5.54 0.22
N GLU A 51 -15.60 -6.72 -0.03
CA GLU A 51 -17.04 -6.98 0.06
C GLU A 51 -17.61 -6.61 1.45
N LEU A 52 -16.94 -7.05 2.52
CA LEU A 52 -17.34 -6.72 3.89
C LEU A 52 -17.24 -5.23 4.21
N LEU A 53 -16.27 -4.53 3.61
CA LEU A 53 -16.11 -3.09 3.79
C LEU A 53 -17.22 -2.32 3.06
N THR A 54 -17.58 -2.75 1.85
CA THR A 54 -18.49 -2.00 0.97
C THR A 54 -19.96 -2.34 1.16
N VAL A 55 -20.31 -3.49 1.76
CA VAL A 55 -21.70 -3.92 1.95
C VAL A 55 -22.55 -2.86 2.68
N GLY A 56 -21.97 -2.16 3.66
CA GLY A 56 -22.66 -1.11 4.41
C GLY A 56 -22.79 0.23 3.68
N LEU A 57 -22.00 0.44 2.62
CA LEU A 57 -21.99 1.68 1.83
C LEU A 57 -22.81 1.53 0.54
N LEU A 58 -22.65 0.41 -0.17
CA LEU A 58 -23.21 0.15 -1.49
C LEU A 58 -24.33 -0.90 -1.48
N GLY A 59 -24.25 -1.88 -0.58
CA GLY A 59 -25.19 -3.01 -0.53
C GLY A 59 -26.36 -2.81 0.44
N GLY A 60 -26.45 -1.67 1.12
CA GLY A 60 -27.47 -1.37 2.12
C GLY A 60 -28.77 -0.82 1.51
N TYR A 61 -29.84 -0.80 2.31
CA TYR A 61 -31.13 -0.20 1.91
C TYR A 61 -31.03 1.30 1.53
N ALA A 62 -30.01 1.99 2.04
CA ALA A 62 -29.68 3.35 1.65
C ALA A 62 -28.19 3.42 1.32
N GLU A 63 -27.88 3.47 0.02
CA GLU A 63 -26.54 3.77 -0.47
C GLU A 63 -26.07 5.10 0.11
N ARG A 64 -24.84 5.12 0.63
CA ARG A 64 -24.30 6.27 1.36
C ARG A 64 -22.92 6.63 0.83
N LYS A 65 -22.69 7.94 0.74
CA LYS A 65 -21.39 8.52 0.38
C LYS A 65 -20.54 8.70 1.62
N VAL A 66 -19.21 8.67 1.45
CA VAL A 66 -18.26 8.85 2.54
C VAL A 66 -18.20 10.33 2.91
N LYS A 67 -18.64 10.65 4.13
CA LYS A 67 -18.73 12.03 4.64
C LYS A 67 -17.51 12.41 5.45
N GLN A 68 -17.06 11.54 6.35
CA GLN A 68 -15.99 11.83 7.30
C GLN A 68 -15.37 10.55 7.89
N PHE A 69 -14.48 10.70 8.88
CA PHE A 69 -13.87 9.57 9.61
C PHE A 69 -14.88 8.66 10.31
N ASN A 70 -16.12 9.11 10.52
CA ASN A 70 -17.21 8.30 11.08
C ASN A 70 -17.59 7.10 10.18
N ASP A 71 -17.27 7.14 8.89
CA ASP A 71 -17.49 6.02 7.97
C ASP A 71 -16.36 4.96 8.04
N ARG A 72 -15.62 4.94 9.16
CA ARG A 72 -14.66 3.88 9.47
C ARG A 72 -15.40 2.56 9.69
N VAL A 73 -14.88 1.50 9.09
CA VAL A 73 -15.39 0.14 9.27
C VAL A 73 -14.38 -0.68 10.06
N TYR A 74 -14.84 -1.31 11.15
CA TYR A 74 -14.02 -2.27 11.87
C TYR A 74 -14.38 -3.69 11.45
N LEU A 75 -13.40 -4.43 10.93
CA LEU A 75 -13.60 -5.83 10.55
C LEU A 75 -13.10 -6.74 11.67
N ASN A 76 -14.04 -7.40 12.35
CA ASN A 76 -13.75 -8.34 13.44
C ASN A 76 -12.80 -9.47 13.01
N LYS A 77 -12.93 -9.96 11.78
CA LYS A 77 -12.06 -11.03 11.24
C LYS A 77 -10.59 -10.64 11.24
N PHE A 78 -10.29 -9.36 10.98
CA PHE A 78 -8.92 -8.85 10.90
C PHE A 78 -8.50 -8.07 12.14
N LEU A 79 -9.42 -7.85 13.08
CA LEU A 79 -9.25 -7.05 14.30
C LEU A 79 -8.69 -5.65 14.03
N ARG A 80 -9.17 -5.03 12.95
CA ARG A 80 -8.61 -3.78 12.42
C ARG A 80 -9.68 -2.85 11.88
N SER A 81 -9.34 -1.56 11.97
CA SER A 81 -10.11 -0.46 11.41
C SER A 81 -9.64 -0.14 10.00
N TYR A 82 -10.61 0.18 9.16
CA TYR A 82 -10.43 0.57 7.77
C TYR A 82 -11.14 1.90 7.52
N TRP A 83 -10.48 2.77 6.78
CA TRP A 83 -11.00 4.06 6.36
C TRP A 83 -11.08 4.10 4.84
N PHE A 84 -12.17 4.66 4.33
CA PHE A 84 -12.32 4.90 2.91
C PHE A 84 -11.64 6.20 2.52
N GLY A 85 -10.64 6.07 1.67
CA GLY A 85 -9.93 7.21 1.12
C GLY A 85 -8.91 7.84 2.05
N THR A 86 -8.21 8.84 1.52
CA THR A 86 -7.01 9.43 2.13
C THR A 86 -7.28 10.74 2.86
N ARG A 87 -8.50 11.29 2.77
CA ARG A 87 -8.82 12.62 3.30
C ARG A 87 -9.00 12.66 4.81
N TYR A 88 -9.71 11.67 5.35
CA TYR A 88 -10.24 11.76 6.72
C TYR A 88 -9.57 10.85 7.73
N TYR A 89 -8.84 9.81 7.30
CA TYR A 89 -8.18 8.89 8.23
C TYR A 89 -7.22 9.58 9.23
N PRO A 90 -6.44 10.64 8.87
CA PRO A 90 -5.55 11.29 9.84
C PRO A 90 -6.29 12.09 10.90
N LEU A 91 -7.59 12.37 10.68
CA LEU A 91 -8.42 13.14 11.59
C LEU A 91 -9.09 12.26 12.66
N ASP A 92 -8.97 10.92 12.55
CA ASP A 92 -9.50 9.97 13.53
C ASP A 92 -8.58 9.86 14.75
N ASN A 93 -8.72 10.78 15.69
CA ASN A 93 -7.90 10.83 16.91
C ASN A 93 -8.05 9.63 17.86
N HIS A 94 -9.07 8.78 17.69
CA HIS A 94 -9.31 7.65 18.59
C HIS A 94 -8.64 6.37 18.11
N TYR A 95 -8.64 6.13 16.79
CA TYR A 95 -8.21 4.85 16.23
C TYR A 95 -7.01 4.96 15.30
N PHE A 96 -6.72 6.16 14.78
CA PHE A 96 -5.48 6.41 14.08
C PHE A 96 -4.35 6.56 15.10
N LEU A 97 -3.32 5.73 14.95
CA LEU A 97 -2.17 5.71 15.84
C LEU A 97 -0.90 5.99 15.05
N ASP A 98 -0.23 7.11 15.34
CA ASP A 98 1.04 7.50 14.68
C ASP A 98 2.17 6.48 14.89
N THR A 99 2.05 5.65 15.93
CA THR A 99 3.02 4.59 16.23
C THR A 99 2.89 3.38 15.31
N ARG A 100 1.83 3.29 14.50
CA ARG A 100 1.54 2.17 13.58
C ARG A 100 1.95 2.50 12.14
N ASP A 101 2.17 1.46 11.35
CA ASP A 101 2.44 1.64 9.92
C ASP A 101 1.14 1.79 9.16
N THR A 102 1.03 2.86 8.38
CA THR A 102 -0.18 3.14 7.60
C THR A 102 -0.07 2.50 6.22
N CYS A 103 -1.07 1.71 5.86
CA CYS A 103 -1.16 0.96 4.61
C CYS A 103 -2.26 1.55 3.74
N ALA A 104 -1.96 1.69 2.46
CA ALA A 104 -2.90 2.14 1.44
C ALA A 104 -3.08 1.02 0.41
N TYR A 105 -4.29 0.45 0.39
CA TYR A 105 -4.72 -0.47 -0.66
C TYR A 105 -5.40 0.32 -1.77
N ARG A 106 -4.82 0.34 -2.96
CA ARG A 106 -5.41 0.96 -4.15
C ARG A 106 -6.41 -0.02 -4.77
N MET A 107 -7.64 0.44 -4.96
CA MET A 107 -8.71 -0.36 -5.57
C MET A 107 -8.67 -0.33 -7.10
N ASN A 108 -9.12 -1.40 -7.73
CA ASN A 108 -9.31 -1.50 -9.18
C ASN A 108 -10.44 -0.59 -9.69
N ALA A 109 -10.55 -0.41 -11.00
CA ALA A 109 -11.66 0.37 -11.59
C ALA A 109 -13.05 -0.22 -11.27
N THR A 110 -13.19 -1.55 -11.27
CA THR A 110 -14.44 -2.26 -10.95
C THR A 110 -14.81 -2.16 -9.47
N GLU A 111 -13.81 -2.17 -8.60
CA GLU A 111 -13.97 -2.11 -7.14
C GLU A 111 -14.42 -0.73 -6.63
N ARG A 112 -14.17 0.32 -7.42
CA ARG A 112 -14.46 1.72 -7.06
C ARG A 112 -15.84 2.20 -7.49
N VAL A 113 -16.60 1.39 -8.22
CA VAL A 113 -17.90 1.78 -8.75
C VAL A 113 -18.85 2.13 -7.59
N GLY A 114 -19.37 3.36 -7.58
CA GLY A 114 -20.25 3.86 -6.53
C GLY A 114 -19.54 4.36 -5.26
N LEU A 115 -18.23 4.18 -5.13
CA LEU A 115 -17.47 4.67 -3.96
C LEU A 115 -17.05 6.14 -4.16
N GLU A 116 -17.86 7.03 -3.61
CA GLU A 116 -17.68 8.47 -3.69
C GLU A 116 -17.67 9.13 -2.30
N TYR A 117 -16.93 10.22 -2.20
CA TYR A 117 -17.12 11.19 -1.13
C TYR A 117 -18.41 12.00 -1.35
N GLU A 118 -18.88 12.73 -0.33
CA GLU A 118 -20.07 13.58 -0.47
C GLU A 118 -20.00 14.62 -1.57
N ASP A 119 -18.81 15.15 -1.85
CA ASP A 119 -18.57 16.13 -2.92
C ASP A 119 -18.57 15.49 -4.32
N GLY A 120 -18.81 14.17 -4.43
CA GLY A 120 -18.81 13.42 -5.69
C GLY A 120 -17.42 13.05 -6.20
N THR A 121 -16.37 13.31 -5.42
CA THR A 121 -15.02 12.87 -5.80
C THR A 121 -14.83 11.38 -5.54
N LEU A 122 -14.03 10.74 -6.40
CA LEU A 122 -13.85 9.29 -6.37
C LEU A 122 -12.88 8.87 -5.25
N ILE A 123 -13.17 7.72 -4.66
CA ILE A 123 -12.31 7.11 -3.65
C ILE A 123 -11.40 6.07 -4.32
N TRP A 124 -10.09 6.29 -4.19
CA TRP A 124 -9.09 5.44 -4.86
C TRP A 124 -8.45 4.41 -3.95
N HIS A 125 -8.39 4.69 -2.65
CA HIS A 125 -7.63 3.89 -1.69
C HIS A 125 -8.50 3.54 -0.48
N ILE A 126 -8.26 2.36 0.08
CA ILE A 126 -8.68 1.99 1.43
C ILE A 126 -7.44 2.09 2.32
N ILE A 127 -7.58 2.79 3.43
CA ILE A 127 -6.50 3.01 4.39
C ILE A 127 -6.75 2.13 5.61
N TYR A 128 -5.68 1.53 6.13
CA TYR A 128 -5.70 0.76 7.38
C TYR A 128 -4.31 0.82 8.03
N GLN A 129 -4.20 0.34 9.28
CA GLN A 129 -2.94 0.36 10.00
C GLN A 129 -2.50 -1.03 10.45
N CYS A 130 -1.21 -1.33 10.24
CA CYS A 130 -0.55 -2.53 10.73
C CYS A 130 0.36 -2.23 11.91
N GLN A 131 0.66 -3.24 12.72
CA GLN A 131 1.57 -3.08 13.84
C GLN A 131 3.00 -2.86 13.35
N ARG A 132 3.55 -1.69 13.66
CA ARG A 132 4.92 -1.33 13.29
C ARG A 132 5.92 -2.34 13.85
N TYR A 133 6.91 -2.71 13.04
CA TYR A 133 7.97 -3.70 13.32
C TYR A 133 7.53 -5.17 13.47
N ALA A 134 6.27 -5.47 13.75
CA ALA A 134 5.76 -6.84 13.83
C ALA A 134 5.14 -7.31 12.49
N GLU A 135 4.48 -6.40 11.79
CA GLU A 135 3.73 -6.68 10.56
C GLU A 135 4.17 -5.76 9.41
N PHE A 136 3.69 -6.05 8.21
CA PHE A 136 3.82 -5.22 7.02
C PHE A 136 2.53 -5.25 6.17
N CYS A 137 2.37 -4.28 5.27
CA CYS A 137 1.17 -4.12 4.45
C CYS A 137 1.02 -5.28 3.44
N CYS A 138 -0.16 -5.92 3.39
CA CYS A 138 -0.36 -7.15 2.65
C CYS A 138 -1.79 -7.19 2.07
N GLY A 139 -2.01 -6.50 0.95
CA GLY A 139 -3.36 -6.34 0.37
C GLY A 139 -4.24 -5.46 1.25
N LEU A 140 -5.40 -6.00 1.66
CA LEU A 140 -6.28 -5.43 2.69
C LEU A 140 -6.02 -6.03 4.09
N THR A 141 -4.88 -6.68 4.29
CA THR A 141 -4.50 -7.33 5.55
C THR A 141 -3.08 -6.98 5.98
N CYS A 142 -2.68 -7.44 7.16
CA CYS A 142 -1.32 -7.30 7.68
C CYS A 142 -0.66 -8.68 7.74
N CYS A 143 0.49 -8.82 7.09
CA CYS A 143 1.29 -10.06 7.12
C CYS A 143 2.42 -9.93 8.14
N LYS A 144 2.84 -11.04 8.77
CA LYS A 144 3.89 -10.99 9.80
C LYS A 144 5.27 -10.86 9.17
N ASN A 145 6.14 -10.07 9.79
CA ASN A 145 7.53 -9.94 9.34
C ASN A 145 8.32 -11.27 9.44
N SER A 146 7.92 -12.20 10.32
CA SER A 146 8.49 -13.55 10.40
C SER A 146 8.33 -14.32 9.10
N ASP A 147 7.15 -14.22 8.48
CA ASP A 147 6.78 -15.01 7.29
C ASP A 147 7.61 -14.55 6.09
N ARG A 148 7.92 -13.25 6.05
CA ARG A 148 8.89 -12.68 5.09
C ARG A 148 10.31 -13.19 5.32
N ARG A 149 10.79 -13.23 6.57
CA ARG A 149 12.15 -13.72 6.88
C ARG A 149 12.29 -15.20 6.54
N ALA A 150 11.24 -15.99 6.71
CA ALA A 150 11.22 -17.39 6.30
C ALA A 150 11.21 -17.57 4.77
N ALA A 151 10.62 -16.63 4.02
CA ALA A 151 10.57 -16.64 2.55
C ALA A 151 11.82 -16.06 1.86
N LEU A 152 12.67 -15.33 2.59
CA LEU A 152 14.00 -14.98 2.10
C LEU A 152 14.84 -16.27 2.11
N PRO A 153 15.43 -16.69 0.98
CA PRO A 153 16.34 -17.83 1.00
C PRO A 153 17.43 -17.56 2.04
N ALA A 154 17.77 -18.56 2.83
CA ALA A 154 18.90 -18.55 3.77
C ALA A 154 20.24 -18.44 3.01
N ALA A 155 20.41 -17.36 2.24
CA ALA A 155 21.66 -17.02 1.61
C ALA A 155 22.55 -16.39 2.69
N GLY A 156 23.28 -17.25 3.40
CA GLY A 156 24.37 -16.78 4.26
C GLY A 156 24.63 -17.57 5.53
N LEU A 157 24.49 -18.91 5.54
CA LEU A 157 25.09 -19.75 6.59
C LEU A 157 25.51 -21.10 5.98
N ASN A 158 26.40 -21.07 4.99
CA ASN A 158 27.23 -22.22 4.61
C ASN A 158 28.51 -21.69 3.96
N ALA A 159 29.39 -21.13 4.80
CA ALA A 159 30.80 -21.03 4.50
C ALA A 159 31.57 -21.32 5.79
N SER A 160 31.97 -22.57 5.94
CA SER A 160 32.94 -23.05 6.91
C SER A 160 33.87 -24.03 6.19
N PRO A 161 35.07 -24.31 6.69
CA PRO A 161 36.11 -23.41 7.18
C PRO A 161 37.43 -23.62 6.42
N GLY A 162 38.29 -22.60 6.41
CA GLY A 162 39.73 -22.76 6.17
C GLY A 162 40.18 -22.67 4.71
N SER A 163 40.96 -21.64 4.38
CA SER A 163 42.33 -21.79 3.87
C SER A 163 42.98 -20.44 3.56
N SER A 164 44.22 -20.32 4.03
CA SER A 164 45.34 -19.51 3.53
C SER A 164 45.25 -17.97 3.54
N LEU A 165 46.17 -17.40 4.32
CA LEU A 165 46.77 -16.08 4.15
C LEU A 165 47.07 -15.76 2.68
N SER A 166 46.74 -14.56 2.26
CA SER A 166 47.60 -13.77 1.38
C SER A 166 47.35 -12.28 1.63
N LEU A 167 48.36 -11.61 2.19
CA LEU A 167 48.42 -10.15 2.24
C LEU A 167 48.46 -9.60 0.80
N PRO A 168 47.70 -8.55 0.45
CA PRO A 168 48.01 -7.81 -0.75
C PRO A 168 49.18 -6.87 -0.46
N LEU A 169 50.27 -7.05 -1.21
CA LEU A 169 51.28 -6.02 -1.45
C LEU A 169 50.58 -4.75 -1.94
N PHE A 170 50.41 -3.77 -1.08
CA PHE A 170 50.26 -2.36 -1.45
C PHE A 170 51.48 -1.60 -0.94
N VAL A 171 52.63 -1.90 -1.56
CA VAL A 171 53.76 -0.98 -1.59
C VAL A 171 53.81 -0.46 -3.01
N CYS A 172 53.17 0.68 -3.25
CA CYS A 172 53.40 1.47 -4.44
C CYS A 172 53.43 2.95 -4.05
N LEU A 173 54.66 3.46 -4.05
CA LEU A 173 55.07 4.82 -4.40
C LEU A 173 54.34 6.00 -3.73
N LEU A 174 54.87 6.43 -2.59
CA LEU A 174 54.97 7.85 -2.24
C LEU A 174 56.35 8.11 -1.60
N ALA A 175 57.39 8.12 -2.44
CA ALA A 175 58.71 8.66 -2.09
C ALA A 175 59.38 9.17 -3.38
N ALA A 176 58.85 10.28 -3.90
CA ALA A 176 59.54 11.13 -4.85
C ALA A 176 59.64 12.54 -4.22
N LEU A 177 60.36 12.64 -3.12
CA LEU A 177 60.88 13.89 -2.55
C LEU A 177 62.16 13.49 -1.78
N PHE A 178 63.27 14.19 -2.07
CA PHE A 178 64.67 13.89 -1.70
C PHE A 178 65.28 12.75 -2.55
N TRP A 179 66.18 12.98 -3.52
CA TRP A 179 67.15 14.04 -3.76
C TRP A 179 67.36 14.20 -5.27
#